data_AF-A0A7C3CPW4-F1
#
_entry.id   AF-A0A7C3CPW4-F1
#
_cell.length_a   1.000
_cell.length_b   1.000
_cell.length_c   1.000
_cell.angle_alpha   90.00
_cell.angle_beta   90.00
_cell.angle_gamma   90.00
#
_symmetry.space_group_name_H-M   'P 1'
#
loop_
_entity.id
_entity.type
_entity.pdbx_description
1 polymer ?
#
loop_
_entity_poly.entity_id
_entity_poly.type
_entity_poly.pdbx_seq_one_letter_code
_entity_poly.pdbx_strand_id
1 'polypeptide(L)'
;MGELTKIEKAISAIDTAKKIFQGLTKGVADLKDVEVRATFIELKSALVDSQETILNVKQEFDAKDQEIQRLKEAFKLKDSLVLFAHHGHYHKADENGEPYGVPYCSRCWEVDHKAVSVSRKSKCPECGAELWRAVPLNRNKENY
;
A
#
# COMPACT_ATOMS: atom_id res chain seq x y z
N MET A 1 -9.35 -0.07 -7.74
CA MET A 1 -9.80 -1.16 -8.65
C MET A 1 -10.04 -0.70 -10.08
N GLY A 2 -10.91 0.27 -10.38
CA GLY A 2 -11.18 0.69 -11.77
C GLY A 2 -9.96 1.23 -12.55
N GLU A 3 -9.11 2.04 -11.92
CA GLU A 3 -7.92 2.62 -12.58
C GLU A 3 -6.81 1.58 -12.85
N LEU A 4 -6.52 0.67 -11.91
CA LEU A 4 -5.58 -0.44 -12.13
C LEU A 4 -5.95 -1.29 -13.34
N THR A 5 -7.24 -1.62 -13.50
CA THR A 5 -7.71 -2.38 -14.66
C THR A 5 -7.54 -1.63 -15.99
N LYS A 6 -7.52 -0.29 -15.98
CA LYS A 6 -7.23 0.51 -17.18
C LYS A 6 -5.74 0.45 -17.53
N ILE A 7 -4.87 0.51 -16.51
CA ILE A 7 -3.41 0.38 -16.69
C ILE A 7 -3.05 -1.01 -17.23
N GLU A 8 -3.64 -2.07 -16.70
CA GLU A 8 -3.44 -3.44 -17.19
C GLU A 8 -3.88 -3.60 -18.65
N LYS A 9 -5.02 -3.01 -19.02
CA LYS A 9 -5.47 -2.96 -20.41
C LYS A 9 -4.50 -2.20 -21.32
N ALA A 10 -3.93 -1.09 -20.85
CA ALA A 10 -2.94 -0.32 -21.60
C ALA A 10 -1.65 -1.14 -21.83
N ILE A 11 -1.15 -1.83 -20.81
CA ILE A 11 0.00 -2.75 -20.94
C ILE A 11 -0.29 -3.83 -21.98
N SER A 12 -1.46 -4.49 -21.89
CA SER A 12 -1.85 -5.54 -22.84
C SER A 12 -1.99 -5.02 -24.28
N ALA A 13 -2.44 -3.77 -24.46
CA ALA A 13 -2.53 -3.15 -25.78
C ALA A 13 -1.13 -2.91 -26.38
N ILE A 14 -0.17 -2.46 -25.57
CA ILE A 14 1.22 -2.26 -26.00
C ILE A 14 1.91 -3.59 -26.31
N ASP A 15 1.68 -4.64 -25.53
CA ASP A 15 2.19 -5.98 -25.84
C ASP A 15 1.63 -6.50 -27.17
N THR A 16 0.37 -6.22 -27.45
CA THR A 16 -0.25 -6.55 -28.73
C THR A 16 0.40 -5.76 -29.87
N ALA A 17 0.61 -4.44 -29.69
CA ALA A 17 1.31 -3.61 -30.66
C ALA A 17 2.76 -4.09 -30.92
N LYS A 18 3.49 -4.49 -29.87
CA LYS A 18 4.83 -5.08 -29.99
C LYS A 18 4.83 -6.38 -30.77
N LYS A 19 3.86 -7.28 -30.55
CA LYS A 19 3.72 -8.52 -31.33
C LYS A 19 3.45 -8.24 -32.80
N ILE A 20 2.56 -7.29 -33.09
CA ILE A 20 2.29 -6.85 -34.47
C ILE A 20 3.57 -6.30 -35.10
N PHE A 21 4.28 -5.41 -34.40
CA PHE A 21 5.55 -4.85 -34.85
C PHE A 21 6.59 -5.94 -35.16
N GLN A 22 6.74 -6.94 -34.26
CA GLN A 22 7.64 -8.08 -34.45
C GLN A 22 7.27 -8.93 -35.69
N GLY A 23 5.97 -9.11 -35.94
CA GLY A 23 5.48 -9.79 -37.14
C GLY A 23 5.85 -9.04 -38.43
N LEU A 24 5.76 -7.71 -38.39
CA LEU A 24 6.10 -6.83 -39.52
C LEU A 24 7.61 -6.71 -39.76
N THR A 25 8.45 -6.90 -38.73
CA THR A 25 9.92 -6.71 -38.85
C THR A 25 10.54 -7.62 -39.90
N LYS A 26 9.96 -8.81 -40.12
CA LYS A 26 10.39 -9.75 -41.18
C LYS A 26 10.22 -9.16 -42.58
N GLY A 27 9.15 -8.42 -42.85
CA GLY A 27 8.92 -7.77 -44.14
C GLY A 27 9.75 -6.50 -44.33
N VAL A 28 10.04 -5.78 -43.25
CA VAL A 28 10.85 -4.56 -43.30
C VAL A 28 12.34 -4.85 -43.47
N ALA A 29 12.83 -5.99 -42.97
CA ALA A 29 14.23 -6.39 -43.08
C ALA A 29 14.73 -6.55 -44.53
N ASP A 30 13.82 -6.77 -45.49
CA ASP A 30 14.14 -6.94 -46.91
C ASP A 30 13.95 -5.66 -47.74
N LEU A 31 13.37 -4.60 -47.18
CA LEU A 31 13.15 -3.32 -47.88
C LEU A 31 14.49 -2.60 -48.11
N LYS A 32 14.76 -2.13 -49.33
CA LYS A 32 15.98 -1.33 -49.60
C LYS A 32 15.85 0.13 -49.16
N ASP A 33 14.64 0.54 -48.81
CA ASP A 33 14.34 1.89 -48.37
C ASP A 33 14.86 2.14 -46.95
N VAL A 34 15.85 3.04 -46.85
CA VAL A 34 16.53 3.38 -45.59
C VAL A 34 15.62 4.22 -44.69
N GLU A 35 14.78 5.07 -45.26
CA GLU A 35 13.86 5.93 -44.51
C GLU A 35 12.81 5.08 -43.80
N VAL A 36 12.22 4.12 -44.52
CA VAL A 36 11.24 3.18 -43.94
C VAL A 36 11.86 2.35 -42.80
N ARG A 37 13.10 1.88 -42.96
CA ARG A 37 13.81 1.16 -41.89
C ARG A 37 14.07 2.03 -40.66
N ALA A 38 14.45 3.29 -40.87
CA ALA A 38 14.70 4.24 -39.78
C ALA A 38 13.42 4.49 -38.98
N THR A 39 12.30 4.78 -39.65
CA THR A 39 10.99 4.94 -38.99
C THR A 39 10.58 3.68 -38.20
N PHE A 40 10.93 2.49 -38.69
CA PHE A 40 10.65 1.24 -37.99
C PHE A 40 11.45 1.08 -36.70
N ILE A 41 12.71 1.52 -36.70
CA ILE A 41 13.56 1.54 -35.50
C ILE A 41 13.01 2.55 -34.49
N GLU A 42 12.62 3.74 -34.94
CA GLU A 42 12.00 4.76 -34.08
C GLU A 42 10.70 4.27 -33.45
N LEU A 43 9.83 3.60 -34.23
CA LEU A 43 8.61 2.99 -33.71
C LEU A 43 8.90 1.93 -32.65
N LYS A 44 9.94 1.10 -32.85
CA LYS A 44 10.37 0.12 -31.86
C LYS A 44 10.77 0.79 -30.55
N SER A 45 11.61 1.83 -30.63
CA SER A 45 12.05 2.59 -29.46
C SER A 45 10.86 3.21 -28.74
N ALA A 46 9.97 3.89 -29.46
CA ALA A 46 8.77 4.50 -28.89
C ALA A 46 7.86 3.47 -28.18
N LEU A 47 7.72 2.26 -28.72
CA LEU A 47 6.95 1.17 -28.08
C LEU A 47 7.62 0.64 -26.82
N VAL A 48 8.96 0.58 -26.78
CA VAL A 48 9.71 0.18 -25.58
C VAL A 48 9.57 1.24 -24.51
N ASP A 49 9.84 2.50 -24.84
CA ASP A 49 9.76 3.64 -23.91
C ASP A 49 8.34 3.79 -23.33
N SER A 50 7.31 3.62 -24.18
CA SER A 50 5.91 3.64 -23.73
C SER A 50 5.61 2.50 -22.76
N GLN A 51 6.15 1.30 -23.00
CA GLN A 51 5.96 0.16 -22.09
C GLN A 51 6.62 0.42 -20.74
N GLU A 52 7.86 0.90 -20.73
CA GLU A 52 8.59 1.23 -19.50
C GLU A 52 7.87 2.30 -18.69
N THR A 53 7.41 3.36 -19.37
CA THR A 53 6.66 4.45 -18.74
C THR A 53 5.40 3.93 -18.05
N ILE A 54 4.62 3.07 -18.72
CA ILE A 54 3.38 2.54 -18.13
C ILE A 54 3.67 1.53 -17.02
N LEU A 55 4.75 0.75 -17.10
CA LEU A 55 5.16 -0.12 -16.00
C LEU A 55 5.53 0.68 -14.76
N ASN A 56 6.25 1.79 -14.91
CA ASN A 56 6.57 2.69 -13.80
C ASN A 56 5.30 3.29 -13.18
N VAL A 57 4.36 3.75 -14.02
CA VAL A 57 3.05 4.25 -13.55
C VAL A 57 2.28 3.16 -12.78
N LYS A 58 2.30 1.90 -13.25
CA LYS A 58 1.67 0.79 -12.54
C LYS A 58 2.27 0.60 -11.14
N GLN A 59 3.59 0.61 -11.03
CA GLN A 59 4.28 0.43 -9.75
C GLN A 59 3.93 1.53 -8.75
N GLU A 60 3.92 2.80 -9.20
CA GLU A 60 3.51 3.92 -8.35
C GLU A 60 2.05 3.80 -7.91
N PHE A 61 1.17 3.34 -8.80
CA PHE A 61 -0.24 3.14 -8.48
C PHE A 61 -0.45 2.01 -7.47
N ASP A 62 0.24 0.87 -7.66
CA ASP A 62 0.19 -0.26 -6.73
C ASP A 62 0.67 0.16 -5.32
N ALA A 63 1.76 0.92 -5.23
CA ALA A 63 2.27 1.45 -3.96
C ALA A 63 1.28 2.39 -3.28
N LYS A 64 0.63 3.28 -4.04
CA LYS A 64 -0.42 4.18 -3.52
C LYS A 64 -1.66 3.42 -3.07
N ASP A 65 -2.12 2.41 -3.81
CA ASP A 65 -3.28 1.61 -3.44
C ASP A 65 -3.02 0.81 -2.15
N GLN A 66 -1.81 0.28 -1.96
CA GLN A 66 -1.40 -0.36 -0.71
C GLN A 66 -1.42 0.63 0.47
N GLU A 67 -0.89 1.83 0.29
CA GLU A 67 -0.91 2.86 1.33
C GLU A 67 -2.33 3.32 1.65
N ILE A 68 -3.18 3.51 0.64
CA ILE A 68 -4.60 3.82 0.84
C ILE A 68 -5.28 2.72 1.65
N GLN A 69 -4.99 1.45 1.35
CA GLN A 69 -5.56 0.33 2.10
C GLN A 69 -5.08 0.34 3.56
N ARG A 70 -3.78 0.54 3.80
CA ARG A 70 -3.20 0.71 5.14
C ARG A 70 -3.88 1.84 5.91
N LEU A 71 -4.05 3.00 5.28
CA LEU A 71 -4.70 4.16 5.88
C LEU A 71 -6.18 3.90 6.16
N LYS A 72 -6.91 3.22 5.27
CA LYS A 72 -8.31 2.85 5.50
C LYS A 72 -8.46 1.91 6.71
N GLU A 73 -7.55 0.95 6.87
CA GLU A 73 -7.53 0.06 8.03
C GLU A 73 -7.21 0.83 9.32
N ALA A 74 -6.25 1.74 9.27
CA ALA A 74 -5.95 2.65 10.36
C ALA A 74 -7.16 3.52 10.74
N PHE A 75 -7.88 4.10 9.78
CA PHE A 75 -9.08 4.89 10.06
C PHE A 75 -10.20 4.06 10.69
N LYS A 76 -10.47 2.86 10.17
CA LYS A 76 -11.47 1.96 10.78
C LYS A 76 -11.14 1.65 12.24
N LEU A 77 -9.85 1.50 12.54
CA LEU A 77 -9.43 1.20 13.90
C LEU A 77 -9.49 2.44 14.80
N LYS A 78 -9.27 3.64 14.26
CA LYS A 78 -9.36 4.91 15.00
C LYS A 78 -10.71 5.12 15.65
N ASP A 79 -11.79 4.84 14.93
CA ASP A 79 -13.14 4.99 15.47
C ASP A 79 -13.43 4.00 16.62
N SER A 80 -12.60 2.95 16.75
CA SER A 80 -12.76 1.92 17.77
C SER A 80 -11.78 2.04 18.94
N LEU A 81 -10.83 2.98 18.92
CA LEU A 81 -9.80 3.11 19.97
C LEU A 81 -10.04 4.34 20.84
N VAL A 82 -9.98 4.14 22.15
CA VAL A 82 -10.10 5.18 23.18
C VAL A 82 -8.84 5.22 24.04
N LEU A 83 -8.37 6.42 24.36
CA LEU A 83 -7.21 6.62 25.23
C LEU A 83 -7.63 6.41 26.69
N PHE A 84 -6.99 5.47 27.39
CA PHE A 84 -7.18 5.32 28.82
C PHE A 84 -6.27 6.29 29.58
N ALA A 85 -6.83 7.44 29.97
CA ALA A 85 -6.12 8.60 30.50
C ALA A 85 -5.21 8.29 31.71
N HIS A 86 -5.53 7.28 32.52
CA HIS A 86 -4.74 6.92 33.71
C HIS A 86 -3.37 6.30 33.39
N HIS A 87 -3.21 5.68 32.21
CA HIS A 87 -1.99 4.94 31.85
C HIS A 87 -1.40 5.32 30.49
N GLY A 88 -2.08 6.18 29.71
CA GLY A 88 -1.54 6.71 28.45
C GLY A 88 -1.46 5.68 27.32
N HIS A 89 -2.28 4.62 27.37
CA HIS A 89 -2.39 3.58 26.33
C HIS A 89 -3.76 3.65 25.66
N TYR A 90 -3.82 3.27 24.39
CA TYR A 90 -5.10 3.12 23.69
C TYR A 90 -5.67 1.71 23.94
N HIS A 91 -6.98 1.62 24.07
CA HIS A 91 -7.74 0.37 24.19
C HIS A 91 -8.90 0.40 23.20
N LYS A 92 -9.52 -0.76 22.94
CA LYS A 92 -10.77 -0.76 22.17
C LYS A 92 -11.91 -0.17 23.00
N ALA A 93 -12.84 0.50 22.35
CA ALA A 93 -14.09 0.95 22.95
C ALA A 93 -15.13 -0.16 22.89
N ASP A 94 -15.81 -0.43 24.01
CA ASP A 94 -16.98 -1.32 24.04
C ASP A 94 -18.25 -0.59 23.56
N GLU A 95 -19.41 -1.24 23.67
CA GLU A 95 -20.70 -0.67 23.25
C GLU A 95 -21.10 0.60 24.01
N ASN A 96 -20.52 0.83 25.19
CA ASN A 96 -20.74 2.03 26.01
C ASN A 96 -19.65 3.09 25.81
N GLY A 97 -18.68 2.85 24.92
CA GLY A 97 -17.53 3.73 24.71
C GLY A 97 -16.42 3.57 25.76
N GLU A 98 -16.50 2.56 26.63
CA GLU A 98 -15.50 2.33 27.68
C GLU A 98 -14.29 1.54 27.16
N PRO A 99 -13.07 1.83 27.64
CA PRO A 99 -11.86 1.13 27.24
C PRO A 99 -11.86 -0.32 27.75
N TYR A 100 -11.66 -1.29 26.85
CA TYR A 100 -11.54 -2.72 27.18
C TYR A 100 -10.45 -3.42 26.36
N GLY A 101 -10.04 -4.60 26.84
CA GLY A 101 -9.13 -5.49 26.14
C GLY A 101 -7.66 -5.08 26.27
N VAL A 102 -6.86 -5.50 25.30
CA VAL A 102 -5.41 -5.32 25.32
C VAL A 102 -5.00 -3.87 25.06
N PRO A 103 -3.95 -3.37 25.75
CA PRO A 103 -3.42 -2.04 25.49
C PRO A 103 -2.62 -2.00 24.18
N TYR A 104 -2.72 -0.88 23.50
CA TYR A 104 -1.96 -0.52 22.31
C TYR A 104 -1.01 0.65 22.60
N CYS A 105 0.16 0.62 21.97
CA CYS A 105 1.16 1.67 22.11
C CYS A 105 0.64 3.02 21.59
N SER A 106 0.58 4.03 22.48
CA SER A 106 0.14 5.39 22.14
C SER A 106 1.04 6.06 21.11
N ARG A 107 2.36 5.96 21.23
CA ARG A 107 3.28 6.54 20.24
C ARG A 107 3.08 5.97 18.84
N CYS A 108 3.05 4.64 18.70
CA CYS A 108 2.83 4.00 17.39
C CYS A 108 1.45 4.36 16.81
N TRP A 109 0.46 4.55 17.68
CA TRP A 109 -0.87 4.96 17.27
C TRP A 109 -0.92 6.43 16.84
N GLU A 110 -0.31 7.34 17.58
CA GLU A 110 -0.40 8.78 17.30
C GLU A 110 0.47 9.21 16.11
N VAL A 111 1.63 8.58 15.93
CA VAL A 111 2.55 8.90 14.82
C VAL A 111 2.14 8.17 13.55
N ASP A 112 1.98 6.85 13.62
CA ASP A 112 1.86 5.99 12.43
C ASP A 112 0.45 5.39 12.24
N HIS A 113 -0.46 5.64 13.19
CA HIS A 113 -1.77 4.97 13.29
C HIS A 113 -1.66 3.44 13.27
N LYS A 114 -0.58 2.93 13.88
CA LYS A 114 -0.29 1.49 13.96
C LYS A 114 -0.63 0.98 15.35
N ALA A 115 -1.65 0.14 15.44
CA ALA A 115 -2.06 -0.47 16.70
C ALA A 115 -1.16 -1.66 17.08
N VAL A 116 -0.06 -1.34 17.75
CA VAL A 116 0.88 -2.33 18.27
C VAL A 116 0.41 -2.78 19.65
N SER A 117 0.00 -4.04 19.78
CA SER A 117 -0.39 -4.62 21.08
C SER A 117 0.83 -4.76 22.00
N VAL A 118 0.68 -4.26 23.23
CA VAL A 118 1.78 -4.16 24.19
C VAL A 118 1.47 -4.75 25.57
N SER A 119 0.51 -5.68 25.62
CA SER A 119 0.10 -6.37 26.85
C SER A 119 1.29 -6.88 27.68
N ARG A 120 1.37 -6.41 28.93
CA ARG A 120 2.38 -6.78 29.94
C ARG A 120 3.84 -6.53 29.51
N LYS A 121 4.07 -5.64 28.54
CA LYS A 121 5.41 -5.23 28.13
C LYS A 121 5.78 -3.89 28.78
N SER A 122 7.04 -3.76 29.16
CA SER A 122 7.63 -2.49 29.64
C SER A 122 8.13 -1.61 28.50
N LYS A 123 8.29 -2.16 27.29
CA LYS A 123 8.70 -1.44 26.08
C LYS A 123 7.92 -1.91 24.85
N CYS A 124 7.62 -0.97 23.95
CA CYS A 124 7.01 -1.29 22.67
C CYS A 124 8.01 -2.03 21.77
N PRO A 125 7.66 -3.19 21.17
CA PRO A 125 8.57 -3.95 20.31
C PRO A 125 8.87 -3.27 18.97
N GLU A 126 8.06 -2.28 18.58
CA GLU A 126 8.20 -1.57 17.30
C GLU A 126 9.00 -0.26 17.46
N CYS A 127 8.58 0.63 18.37
CA CYS A 127 9.20 1.95 18.51
C CYS A 127 10.14 2.09 19.72
N GLY A 128 10.23 1.07 20.57
CA GLY A 128 11.08 1.08 21.77
C GLY A 128 10.61 2.00 22.91
N ALA A 129 9.46 2.69 22.75
CA ALA A 129 8.91 3.56 23.78
C ALA A 129 8.66 2.81 25.10
N GLU A 130 8.96 3.45 26.22
CA GLU A 130 8.67 2.92 27.55
C GLU A 130 7.16 2.93 27.81
N LEU A 131 6.69 1.87 28.45
CA LEU A 131 5.27 1.61 28.69
C LEU A 131 5.03 1.47 30.18
N TRP A 132 4.32 2.42 30.77
CA TRP A 132 3.98 2.34 32.18
C TRP A 132 2.68 1.55 32.37
N ARG A 133 2.75 0.37 33.02
CA ARG A 133 1.60 -0.49 33.35
C ARG A 133 0.67 -0.76 32.17
N ALA A 134 1.20 -1.30 31.07
CA ALA A 134 0.41 -1.78 29.93
C ALA A 134 -0.36 -3.06 30.29
N VAL A 135 -1.41 -2.93 31.12
CA VAL A 135 -2.26 -4.05 31.57
C VAL A 135 -3.51 -4.18 30.70
N PRO A 136 -3.97 -5.42 30.41
CA PRO A 136 -5.29 -5.63 29.81
C PRO A 136 -6.42 -5.17 30.72
N LEU A 137 -7.46 -4.57 30.14
CA LEU A 137 -8.68 -4.17 30.86
C LEU A 137 -9.79 -5.20 30.60
N ASN A 138 -10.44 -5.69 31.66
CA ASN A 138 -11.70 -6.43 31.58
C ASN A 138 -12.88 -5.43 31.43
N ARG A 139 -13.99 -5.85 30.80
CA ARG A 139 -15.28 -5.13 30.81
C ARG A 139 -15.73 -4.74 32.23
N ASN A 140 -15.33 -5.50 33.25
CA ASN A 140 -15.65 -5.22 34.66
C ASN A 140 -14.60 -4.37 35.40
N LYS A 141 -13.60 -3.80 34.71
CA LYS A 141 -12.52 -2.95 35.28
C LYS A 141 -11.63 -3.60 36.36
N GLU A 142 -11.72 -4.91 36.58
CA GLU A 142 -10.80 -5.65 37.44
C GLU A 142 -9.53 -6.03 36.66
N ASN A 143 -8.39 -5.49 37.11
CA ASN A 143 -7.06 -5.82 36.58
C ASN A 143 -6.65 -7.24 37.04
N TYR A 144 -6.11 -8.06 36.12
CA TYR A 144 -5.40 -9.32 36.46
C TYR A 144 -3.96 -9.06 36.86
#